data_AF-A0A3C1GIT0-F1
#
_entry.id   AF-A0A3C1GIT0-F1
#
_cell.length_a   1.000
_cell.length_b   1.000
_cell.length_c   1.000
_cell.angle_alpha   90.00
_cell.angle_beta   90.00
_cell.angle_gamma   90.00
#
_symmetry.space_group_name_H-M   'P 1'
#
loop_
_entity.id
_entity.type
_entity.pdbx_description
1 polymer ?
#
loop_
_entity_poly.entity_id
_entity_poly.type
_entity_poly.pdbx_seq_one_letter_code
_entity_poly.pdbx_strand_id
1 'polypeptide(L)'
;MRHVVKKQLEAGIDVGNDGEQPRVGFSTYPAKRMRGFGGESKRRLSRDLAEHPDYASRLSRQRSGAARIADAPQAVAEVAYTDLSEAAAECALFQRCAGAERDGFAEAFMTAASPGVIATIMLDAYYGSHERYVRALAREMRKEYELIVARGFVLP
;
A
#
# COMPACT_ATOMS: atom_id res chain seq x y z
N MET A 1 10.15 -2.52 13.38
CA MET A 1 9.31 -1.39 13.85
C MET A 1 9.91 -0.64 15.05
N ARG A 2 10.10 -1.23 16.25
CA ARG A 2 10.67 -0.49 17.42
C ARG A 2 11.95 0.30 17.10
N HIS A 3 12.90 -0.33 16.41
CA HIS A 3 14.12 0.35 15.95
C HIS A 3 13.83 1.60 15.11
N VAL A 4 12.87 1.52 14.19
CA VAL A 4 12.49 2.61 13.28
C VAL A 4 11.77 3.72 14.04
N VAL A 5 10.85 3.39 14.95
CA VAL A 5 10.19 4.38 15.82
C VAL A 5 11.23 5.14 16.65
N LYS A 6 12.14 4.43 17.33
CA LYS A 6 13.21 5.05 18.11
C LYS A 6 14.08 5.97 17.26
N LYS A 7 14.43 5.56 16.04
CA LYS A 7 15.26 6.36 15.12
C LYS A 7 14.54 7.61 14.63
N GLN A 8 13.24 7.55 14.40
CA GLN A 8 12.44 8.73 14.04
C GLN A 8 12.43 9.75 15.20
N LEU A 9 12.23 9.30 16.44
CA LEU A 9 12.25 10.16 17.62
C LEU A 9 13.64 10.74 17.90
N GLU A 10 14.70 9.94 17.80
CA GLU A 10 16.10 10.41 17.93
C GLU A 10 16.44 11.49 16.87
N ALA A 11 15.78 11.45 15.71
CA ALA A 11 15.93 12.44 14.65
C ALA A 11 15.05 13.69 14.83
N GLY A 12 14.24 13.75 15.89
CA GLY A 12 13.33 14.86 16.16
C GLY A 12 12.08 14.90 15.28
N ILE A 13 11.59 13.75 14.82
CA ILE A 13 10.32 13.67 14.07
C ILE A 13 9.15 13.72 15.05
N ASP A 14 8.34 14.79 14.96
CA ASP A 14 7.15 14.98 15.79
C ASP A 14 5.93 14.19 15.30
N VAL A 15 5.75 14.10 13.97
CA VAL A 15 4.62 13.41 13.32
C VAL A 15 5.13 12.15 12.63
N GLY A 16 4.96 11.00 13.30
CA GLY A 16 5.61 9.74 12.91
C GLY A 16 4.64 8.63 12.52
N ASN A 17 5.15 7.64 11.79
CA ASN A 17 4.43 6.41 11.45
C ASN A 17 5.25 5.16 11.78
N ASP A 18 4.72 3.99 11.42
CA ASP A 18 5.34 2.69 11.69
C ASP A 18 6.49 2.32 10.74
N GLY A 19 6.83 3.21 9.81
CA GLY A 19 7.81 3.06 8.74
C GLY A 19 7.37 2.08 7.64
N GLU A 20 6.08 1.74 7.58
CA GLU A 20 5.49 0.71 6.71
C GLU A 20 6.17 -0.67 6.84
N GLN A 21 6.86 -0.90 7.96
CA GLN A 21 7.72 -2.06 8.17
C GLN A 21 7.02 -3.42 8.08
N PRO A 22 5.71 -3.57 8.42
CA PRO A 22 5.00 -4.83 8.25
C PRO A 22 4.61 -5.15 6.81
N ARG A 23 4.77 -4.20 5.87
CA ARG A 23 4.29 -4.32 4.49
C ARG A 23 5.44 -4.69 3.56
N VAL A 24 5.17 -5.62 2.65
CA VAL A 24 6.12 -5.99 1.58
C VAL A 24 6.26 -4.87 0.54
N GLY A 25 5.21 -4.07 0.37
CA GLY A 25 5.21 -2.88 -0.48
C GLY A 25 3.96 -2.04 -0.24
N PHE A 26 4.11 -0.72 -0.39
CA PHE A 26 3.07 0.28 -0.06
C PHE A 26 1.77 0.12 -0.87
N SER A 27 1.83 -0.51 -2.04
CA SER A 27 0.72 -0.55 -3.01
C SER A 27 0.18 -1.94 -3.33
N THR A 28 0.92 -3.00 -3.01
CA THR A 28 0.53 -4.39 -3.33
C THR A 28 -0.01 -5.15 -2.12
N TYR A 29 0.19 -4.63 -0.90
CA TYR A 29 -0.39 -5.23 0.31
C TYR A 29 -1.92 -5.44 0.25
N PRO A 30 -2.74 -4.62 -0.45
CA PRO A 30 -4.18 -4.86 -0.47
C PRO A 30 -4.54 -6.20 -1.14
N ALA A 31 -3.73 -6.73 -2.07
CA ALA A 31 -3.93 -8.06 -2.62
C ALA A 31 -3.76 -9.19 -1.59
N LYS A 32 -3.05 -8.95 -0.48
CA LYS A 32 -2.94 -9.90 0.64
C LYS A 32 -4.13 -9.78 1.61
N ARG A 33 -4.72 -8.59 1.73
CA ARG A 33 -5.80 -8.31 2.71
C ARG A 33 -7.21 -8.43 2.12
N MET A 34 -7.35 -8.34 0.81
CA MET A 34 -8.63 -8.36 0.10
C MET A 34 -8.72 -9.57 -0.82
N ARG A 35 -9.91 -10.19 -0.87
CA ARG A 35 -10.23 -11.18 -1.91
C ARG A 35 -10.43 -10.49 -3.26
N GLY A 36 -10.44 -11.27 -4.33
CA GLY A 36 -10.74 -10.83 -5.70
C GLY A 36 -9.52 -10.45 -6.53
N PHE A 37 -8.35 -10.32 -5.89
CA PHE A 37 -7.06 -10.16 -6.56
C PHE A 37 -6.43 -11.51 -6.89
N GLY A 38 -5.83 -11.62 -8.07
CA GLY A 38 -5.12 -12.82 -8.51
C GLY A 38 -4.47 -12.65 -9.88
N GLY A 39 -3.80 -13.70 -10.34
CA GLY A 39 -3.06 -13.70 -11.61
C GLY A 39 -1.95 -12.64 -11.65
N GLU A 40 -1.51 -12.30 -12.87
CA GLU A 40 -0.49 -11.28 -13.11
C GLU A 40 -1.05 -10.23 -14.08
N SER A 41 -0.99 -8.96 -13.68
CA SER A 41 -1.34 -7.85 -14.57
C SER A 41 -0.35 -7.78 -15.73
N LYS A 42 -0.84 -7.36 -16.91
CA LYS A 42 0.00 -7.05 -18.06
C LYS A 42 -0.05 -5.56 -18.34
N ARG A 43 0.86 -4.81 -17.73
CA ARG A 43 0.92 -3.36 -17.90
C ARG A 43 1.41 -3.02 -19.31
N ARG A 44 0.71 -2.09 -19.98
CA ARG A 44 1.25 -1.49 -21.21
C ARG A 44 2.53 -0.75 -20.88
N LEU A 45 3.53 -0.88 -21.75
CA LEU A 45 4.73 -0.04 -21.71
C LEU A 45 4.31 1.42 -21.74
N SER A 46 4.95 2.26 -20.91
CA SER A 46 4.77 3.70 -21.02
C SER A 46 5.21 4.16 -22.41
N ARG A 47 4.57 5.21 -22.92
CA ARG A 47 4.84 5.75 -24.25
C ARG A 47 6.32 6.09 -24.43
N ASP A 48 6.92 6.72 -23.42
CA ASP A 48 8.35 7.04 -23.41
C ASP A 48 9.26 5.81 -23.54
N LEU A 49 8.89 4.67 -22.93
CA LEU A 49 9.65 3.43 -23.06
C LEU A 49 9.43 2.75 -24.41
N ALA A 50 8.27 2.94 -25.03
CA ALA A 50 8.00 2.45 -26.37
C ALA A 50 8.73 3.29 -27.44
N GLU A 51 8.81 4.60 -27.25
CA GLU A 51 9.43 5.55 -28.18
C GLU A 51 10.97 5.64 -28.01
N HIS A 52 11.50 5.22 -26.86
CA HIS A 52 12.95 5.20 -26.57
C HIS A 52 13.45 3.80 -26.14
N PRO A 53 13.65 2.86 -27.10
CA PRO A 53 14.00 1.47 -26.80
C PRO A 53 15.41 1.28 -26.21
N ASP A 54 16.33 2.21 -26.46
CA ASP A 54 17.66 2.27 -25.86
C ASP A 54 17.58 2.56 -24.36
N TYR A 55 16.76 3.53 -23.97
CA TYR A 55 16.46 3.84 -22.58
C TYR A 55 15.73 2.67 -21.89
N ALA A 56 14.75 2.06 -22.57
CA ALA A 56 14.05 0.89 -22.04
C ALA A 56 15.00 -0.29 -21.76
N SER A 57 15.95 -0.54 -22.68
CA SER A 57 16.96 -1.59 -22.51
C SER A 57 17.89 -1.30 -21.33
N ARG A 58 18.31 -0.05 -21.15
CA ARG A 58 19.11 0.37 -19.99
C ARG A 58 18.33 0.22 -18.68
N LEU A 59 17.09 0.67 -18.65
CA LEU A 59 16.21 0.59 -17.48
C LEU A 59 15.93 -0.87 -17.08
N SER A 60 15.70 -1.75 -18.05
CA SER A 60 15.51 -3.19 -17.83
C SER A 60 16.74 -3.83 -17.17
N ARG A 61 17.95 -3.53 -17.67
CA ARG A 61 19.20 -3.97 -17.05
C ARG A 61 19.37 -3.44 -15.63
N GLN A 62 19.10 -2.15 -15.40
CA GLN A 62 19.19 -1.53 -14.06
C GLN A 62 18.17 -2.08 -13.07
N ARG A 63 16.99 -2.48 -13.53
CA ARG A 63 15.92 -3.04 -12.68
C ARG A 63 15.97 -4.57 -12.57
N SER A 64 17.00 -5.21 -13.11
CA SER A 64 17.21 -6.64 -12.90
C SER A 64 17.38 -6.92 -11.40
N GLY A 65 16.37 -7.54 -10.78
CA GLY A 65 16.33 -7.81 -9.33
C GLY A 65 15.54 -6.81 -8.47
N ALA A 66 14.98 -5.73 -9.04
CA ALA A 66 14.09 -4.82 -8.31
C ALA A 66 12.67 -5.43 -8.14
N ALA A 67 11.92 -4.98 -7.12
CA ALA A 67 10.53 -5.39 -6.90
C ALA A 67 9.71 -5.17 -8.18
N ARG A 68 9.13 -6.26 -8.70
CA ARG A 68 8.40 -6.23 -9.96
C ARG A 68 7.02 -5.60 -9.74
N ILE A 69 6.86 -4.38 -10.25
CA ILE A 69 5.55 -3.69 -10.34
C ILE A 69 4.77 -4.20 -11.57
N ALA A 70 5.48 -4.81 -12.53
CA ALA A 70 4.94 -5.18 -13.84
C ALA A 70 4.03 -6.42 -13.82
N ASP A 71 4.11 -7.25 -12.78
CA ASP A 71 3.39 -8.53 -12.60
C ASP A 71 2.52 -8.51 -11.33
N ALA A 72 2.17 -7.33 -10.82
CA ALA A 72 1.29 -7.22 -9.66
C ALA A 72 -0.06 -7.94 -9.92
N PRO A 73 -0.70 -8.52 -8.88
CA PRO A 73 -2.03 -9.10 -9.01
C PRO A 73 -3.04 -8.13 -9.62
N GLN A 74 -4.07 -8.65 -10.28
CA GLN A 74 -5.15 -7.84 -10.86
C GLN A 74 -6.50 -8.27 -10.28
N ALA A 75 -7.51 -7.41 -10.37
CA ALA A 75 -8.87 -7.74 -9.95
C ALA A 75 -9.51 -8.70 -10.96
N VAL A 76 -9.59 -9.98 -10.62
CA VAL A 76 -10.16 -11.06 -11.45
C VAL A 76 -11.55 -11.49 -11.00
N ALA A 77 -11.99 -11.01 -9.83
CA ALA A 77 -13.33 -11.18 -9.29
C ALA A 77 -13.72 -9.93 -8.49
N GLU A 78 -14.91 -9.94 -7.89
CA GLU A 78 -15.34 -8.86 -7.00
C GLU A 78 -14.33 -8.68 -5.86
N VAL A 79 -13.76 -7.48 -5.77
CA VAL A 79 -12.86 -7.12 -4.69
C VAL A 79 -13.65 -6.90 -3.40
N ALA A 80 -13.15 -7.48 -2.31
CA ALA A 80 -13.74 -7.24 -1.01
C ALA A 80 -12.75 -7.35 0.13
N TYR A 81 -12.87 -6.42 1.05
CA TYR A 81 -12.15 -6.41 2.32
C TYR A 81 -13.03 -7.11 3.36
N THR A 82 -12.78 -8.40 3.58
CA THR A 82 -13.59 -9.26 4.44
C THR A 82 -13.05 -9.43 5.85
N ASP A 83 -11.73 -9.31 6.02
CA ASP A 83 -11.08 -9.53 7.31
C ASP A 83 -10.08 -8.42 7.60
N LEU A 84 -10.41 -7.57 8.57
CA LEU A 84 -9.58 -6.46 9.03
C LEU A 84 -8.50 -6.87 10.05
N SER A 85 -8.37 -8.17 10.38
CA SER A 85 -7.44 -8.66 11.40
C SER A 85 -5.99 -8.24 11.15
N GLU A 86 -5.49 -8.33 9.92
CA GLU A 86 -4.12 -7.92 9.58
C GLU A 86 -3.90 -6.41 9.78
N ALA A 87 -4.85 -5.57 9.36
CA ALA A 87 -4.77 -4.12 9.55
C ALA A 87 -4.87 -3.74 11.03
N ALA A 88 -5.74 -4.43 11.78
CA ALA A 88 -5.87 -4.23 13.23
C ALA A 88 -4.60 -4.66 13.98
N ALA A 89 -3.97 -5.75 13.55
CA ALA A 89 -2.70 -6.23 14.11
C ALA A 89 -1.55 -5.25 13.83
N GLU A 90 -1.50 -4.68 12.62
CA GLU A 90 -0.56 -3.62 12.26
C GLU A 90 -0.75 -2.38 13.14
N CYS A 91 -1.98 -1.88 13.28
CA CYS A 91 -2.32 -0.78 14.18
C CYS A 91 -1.87 -1.07 15.61
N ALA A 92 -2.21 -2.24 16.15
CA ALA A 92 -1.87 -2.63 17.51
C ALA A 92 -0.35 -2.76 17.70
N LEU A 93 0.39 -3.25 16.69
CA LEU A 93 1.84 -3.33 16.74
C LEU A 93 2.48 -1.95 16.78
N PHE A 94 1.96 -1.00 16.00
CA PHE A 94 2.45 0.36 16.00
C PHE A 94 2.18 1.05 17.33
N GLN A 95 0.95 0.96 17.85
CA GLN A 95 0.60 1.49 19.18
C GLN A 95 1.54 0.98 20.28
N ARG A 96 1.86 -0.34 20.28
CA ARG A 96 2.79 -0.92 21.25
C ARG A 96 4.22 -0.42 21.09
N CYS A 97 4.69 -0.22 19.86
CA CYS A 97 6.04 0.26 19.61
C CYS A 97 6.18 1.75 19.96
N ALA A 98 5.22 2.59 19.53
CA ALA A 98 5.21 4.01 19.82
C ALA A 98 5.02 4.31 21.31
N GLY A 99 4.08 3.63 21.98
CA GLY A 99 3.83 3.81 23.41
C GLY A 99 4.93 3.27 24.34
N ALA A 100 5.92 2.53 23.81
CA ALA A 100 7.06 2.07 24.59
C ALA A 100 8.20 3.11 24.65
N GLU A 101 8.15 4.15 23.81
CA GLU A 101 9.16 5.22 23.78
C GLU A 101 8.72 6.36 24.72
N ARG A 102 9.66 6.89 25.51
CA ARG A 102 9.38 7.85 26.58
C ARG A 102 8.77 9.16 26.07
N ASP A 103 9.34 9.70 24.99
CA ASP A 103 8.98 11.03 24.50
C ASP A 103 7.79 10.98 23.54
N GLY A 104 7.56 9.82 22.87
CA GLY A 104 6.44 9.60 21.96
C GLY A 104 6.42 10.54 20.75
N PHE A 105 5.51 10.28 19.80
CA PHE A 105 5.21 11.25 18.74
C PHE A 105 4.18 12.26 19.26
N ALA A 106 4.28 13.52 18.81
CA ALA A 106 3.24 14.52 19.04
C ALA A 106 1.93 14.13 18.33
N GLU A 107 2.05 13.53 17.14
CA GLU A 107 0.95 12.93 16.41
C GLU A 107 1.43 11.67 15.67
N ALA A 108 0.61 10.62 15.68
CA ALA A 108 0.91 9.40 14.97
C ALA A 108 -0.06 9.23 13.79
N PHE A 109 0.49 8.89 12.63
CA PHE A 109 -0.31 8.59 11.44
C PHE A 109 -0.02 7.19 10.92
N MET A 110 -0.94 6.66 10.13
CA MET A 110 -0.75 5.42 9.40
C MET A 110 -1.13 5.63 7.94
N THR A 111 -0.27 5.20 7.02
CA THR A 111 -0.57 5.27 5.60
C THR A 111 -1.48 4.12 5.19
N ALA A 112 -2.25 4.33 4.13
CA ALA A 112 -2.98 3.27 3.45
C ALA A 112 -3.00 3.54 1.95
N ALA A 113 -3.04 2.49 1.14
CA ALA A 113 -3.06 2.64 -0.31
C ALA A 113 -4.36 3.33 -0.74
N SER A 114 -4.27 4.37 -1.58
CA SER A 114 -5.46 5.02 -2.14
C SER A 114 -6.12 4.14 -3.22
N PRO A 115 -7.45 4.27 -3.46
CA PRO A 115 -8.11 3.49 -4.51
C PRO A 115 -7.51 3.73 -5.90
N GLY A 116 -7.05 4.96 -6.17
CA GLY A 116 -6.39 5.32 -7.42
C GLY A 116 -5.02 4.66 -7.59
N VAL A 117 -4.21 4.60 -6.53
CA VAL A 117 -2.91 3.90 -6.55
C VAL A 117 -3.13 2.41 -6.77
N ILE A 118 -4.11 1.81 -6.07
CA ILE A 118 -4.46 0.41 -6.27
C ILE A 118 -4.87 0.16 -7.73
N ALA A 119 -5.81 0.95 -8.27
CA ALA A 119 -6.27 0.78 -9.65
C ALA A 119 -5.17 1.00 -10.70
N THR A 120 -4.15 1.80 -10.36
CA THR A 120 -2.99 2.06 -11.22
C THR A 120 -2.02 0.88 -11.26
N ILE A 121 -1.92 0.09 -10.18
CA ILE A 121 -0.91 -0.96 -10.02
C ILE A 121 -1.54 -2.34 -10.22
N MET A 122 -2.69 -2.58 -9.60
CA MET A 122 -3.46 -3.81 -9.69
C MET A 122 -4.64 -3.58 -10.64
N LEU A 123 -4.47 -4.01 -11.90
CA LEU A 123 -5.39 -3.66 -12.99
C LEU A 123 -6.78 -4.31 -12.85
N ASP A 124 -7.74 -3.82 -13.63
CA ASP A 124 -9.08 -4.40 -13.73
C ASP A 124 -9.14 -5.49 -14.81
N ALA A 125 -9.58 -6.69 -14.44
CA ALA A 125 -9.94 -7.78 -15.35
C ALA A 125 -11.37 -8.31 -15.10
N TYR A 126 -12.18 -7.63 -14.28
CA TYR A 126 -13.51 -8.08 -13.85
C TYR A 126 -14.63 -7.05 -14.08
N TYR A 127 -14.40 -5.79 -13.73
CA TYR A 127 -15.44 -4.76 -13.70
C TYR A 127 -15.74 -4.18 -15.09
N GLY A 128 -14.79 -4.25 -16.02
CA GLY A 128 -14.93 -3.76 -17.40
C GLY A 128 -15.07 -2.24 -17.49
N SER A 129 -14.81 -1.52 -16.40
CA SER A 129 -14.90 -0.07 -16.30
C SER A 129 -14.03 0.42 -15.17
N HIS A 130 -13.11 1.32 -15.51
CA HIS A 130 -12.21 1.93 -14.54
C HIS A 130 -12.98 2.63 -13.42
N GLU A 131 -14.07 3.34 -13.75
CA GLU A 131 -14.89 4.01 -12.74
C GLU A 131 -15.54 3.01 -11.77
N ARG A 132 -16.14 1.93 -12.30
CA ARG A 132 -16.75 0.88 -11.45
C ARG A 132 -15.73 0.26 -10.54
N TYR A 133 -14.53 0.00 -11.06
CA TYR A 133 -13.45 -0.59 -10.29
C TYR A 133 -12.94 0.34 -9.18
N VAL A 134 -12.63 1.60 -9.49
CA VAL A 134 -12.18 2.58 -8.49
C VAL A 134 -13.24 2.80 -7.40
N ARG A 135 -14.53 2.82 -7.76
CA ARG A 135 -15.63 2.91 -6.78
C ARG A 135 -15.72 1.68 -5.89
N ALA A 136 -15.52 0.48 -6.45
CA ALA A 136 -15.47 -0.75 -5.66
C ALA A 136 -14.29 -0.71 -4.67
N LEU A 137 -13.10 -0.34 -5.13
CA LEU A 137 -11.91 -0.18 -4.28
C LEU A 137 -12.14 0.85 -3.17
N ALA A 138 -12.73 2.01 -3.48
CA ALA A 138 -13.00 3.05 -2.50
C ALA A 138 -13.96 2.57 -1.39
N ARG A 139 -15.00 1.83 -1.76
CA ARG A 139 -15.94 1.24 -0.79
C ARG A 139 -15.25 0.24 0.13
N GLU A 140 -14.37 -0.61 -0.40
CA GLU A 140 -13.68 -1.62 0.40
C GLU A 140 -12.57 -1.03 1.26
N MET A 141 -11.76 -0.12 0.72
CA MET A 141 -10.68 0.55 1.46
C MET A 141 -11.21 1.47 2.57
N ARG A 142 -12.42 2.03 2.43
CA ARG A 142 -13.09 2.79 3.49
C ARG A 142 -13.09 2.04 4.83
N LYS A 143 -13.24 0.72 4.82
CA LYS A 143 -13.23 -0.12 6.02
C LYS A 143 -11.89 -0.07 6.76
N GLU A 144 -10.78 -0.14 6.03
CA GLU A 144 -9.43 0.00 6.61
C GLU A 144 -9.18 1.43 7.08
N TYR A 145 -9.64 2.43 6.33
CA TYR A 145 -9.50 3.85 6.70
C TYR A 145 -10.23 4.17 8.00
N GLU A 146 -11.48 3.72 8.14
CA GLU A 146 -12.26 3.88 9.37
C GLU A 146 -11.59 3.16 10.55
N LEU A 147 -11.01 1.98 10.33
CA LEU A 147 -10.27 1.27 11.37
C LEU A 147 -9.03 2.06 11.83
N ILE A 148 -8.24 2.61 10.90
CA ILE A 148 -7.04 3.40 11.22
C ILE A 148 -7.42 4.61 12.10
N VAL A 149 -8.44 5.36 11.67
CA VAL A 149 -8.92 6.53 12.42
C VAL A 149 -9.50 6.11 13.78
N ALA A 150 -10.26 5.02 13.84
CA ALA A 150 -10.80 4.49 15.10
C ALA A 150 -9.71 4.03 16.08
N ARG A 151 -8.49 3.76 15.60
CA ARG A 151 -7.32 3.44 16.44
C ARG A 151 -6.54 4.68 16.89
N GLY A 152 -7.03 5.88 16.58
CA GLY A 152 -6.44 7.15 17.00
C GLY A 152 -5.29 7.61 16.11
N PHE A 153 -5.15 7.06 14.90
CA PHE A 153 -4.15 7.51 13.94
C PHE A 153 -4.75 8.49 12.95
N VAL A 154 -3.95 9.49 12.56
CA VAL A 154 -4.26 10.30 11.38
C VAL A 154 -4.09 9.44 10.13
N LEU A 155 -4.98 9.62 9.16
CA LEU A 155 -4.88 9.04 7.83
C LEU A 155 -4.63 10.19 6.83
N PRO A 156 -3.42 10.28 6.23
CA PRO A 156 -3.05 11.34 5.30
C PRO A 156 -3.58 11.13 3.86
#